data_AF-A0A163LMF3-F1
#
_entry.id   AF-A0A163LMF3-F1
#
_cell.length_a   1.000
_cell.length_b   1.000
_cell.length_c   1.000
_cell.angle_alpha   90.00
_cell.angle_beta   90.00
_cell.angle_gamma   90.00
#
_symmetry.space_group_name_H-M   'P 1'
#
loop_
_entity.id
_entity.type
_entity.pdbx_description
1 polymer ?
#
loop_
_entity_poly.entity_id
_entity_poly.type
_entity_poly.pdbx_seq_one_letter_code
_entity_poly.pdbx_strand_id
1 'polypeptide(L)'
;MYFPKLEHLRKETKVIFTAVEKLDEWLALKPQMSTDYLNPLDFSYQASINEKIALNLFSICCNEKIFRKYEATPLLKVRYIVSCPNCHQPYQTFYSLEEIPREYIYCNDDCDGFYPLRHPERIEIYFELLERPVIQAKIPDIFDIPSTVPPLTADVAGLMEYGLWGDLIQDV
;
A
#
# COMPACT_ATOMS: atom_id res chain seq x y z
N MET A 1 2.91 -10.03 -4.98
CA MET A 1 1.73 -9.53 -4.28
C MET A 1 2.13 -9.21 -2.85
N TYR A 2 1.84 -8.00 -2.38
CA TYR A 2 2.16 -7.54 -1.03
C TYR A 2 1.08 -7.90 -0.02
N PHE A 3 -0.17 -8.06 -0.46
CA PHE A 3 -1.32 -8.43 0.35
C PHE A 3 -1.88 -9.78 -0.11
N PRO A 4 -1.42 -10.92 0.44
CA PRO A 4 -1.82 -12.25 -0.01
C PRO A 4 -3.33 -12.49 -0.02
N LYS A 5 -4.09 -11.81 0.86
CA LYS A 5 -5.56 -11.90 0.89
C LYS A 5 -6.25 -11.45 -0.39
N LEU A 6 -5.60 -10.62 -1.20
CA LEU A 6 -6.14 -10.21 -2.51
C LEU A 6 -6.24 -11.39 -3.48
N GLU A 7 -5.49 -12.49 -3.27
CA GLU A 7 -5.68 -13.74 -4.03
C GLU A 7 -7.06 -14.36 -3.84
N HIS A 8 -7.71 -14.13 -2.69
CA HIS A 8 -9.08 -14.59 -2.49
C HIS A 8 -10.06 -13.86 -3.42
N LEU A 9 -9.83 -12.56 -3.66
CA LEU A 9 -10.67 -11.75 -4.54
C LEU A 9 -10.51 -12.13 -6.01
N ARG A 10 -9.31 -12.56 -6.42
CA ARG A 10 -9.06 -13.06 -7.79
C ARG A 10 -9.89 -14.30 -8.14
N LYS A 11 -10.35 -15.06 -7.13
CA LYS A 11 -11.21 -16.23 -7.32
C LYS A 11 -12.68 -15.88 -7.46
N GLU A 12 -13.07 -14.63 -7.22
CA GLU A 12 -14.46 -14.17 -7.33
C GLU A 12 -14.77 -13.72 -8.77
N THR A 13 -15.84 -14.27 -9.37
CA THR A 13 -16.19 -14.05 -10.79
C THR A 13 -16.56 -12.61 -11.14
N LYS A 14 -16.87 -11.78 -10.13
CA LYS A 14 -17.26 -10.37 -10.31
C LYS A 14 -16.08 -9.40 -10.25
N VAL A 15 -14.87 -9.89 -10.01
CA VAL A 15 -13.69 -9.05 -9.77
C VAL A 15 -12.79 -9.07 -11.00
N ILE A 16 -12.38 -7.87 -11.46
CA ILE A 16 -11.45 -7.72 -12.57
C ILE A 16 -10.04 -7.93 -12.04
N PHE A 17 -9.37 -8.97 -12.54
CA PHE A 17 -8.03 -9.38 -12.10
C PHE A 17 -7.00 -8.23 -12.11
N THR A 18 -6.95 -7.46 -13.21
CA THR A 18 -6.02 -6.34 -13.36
C THR A 18 -6.29 -5.20 -12.37
N ALA A 19 -7.53 -5.06 -11.90
CA ALA A 19 -7.86 -4.08 -10.86
C ALA A 19 -7.32 -4.50 -9.48
N VAL A 20 -7.29 -5.80 -9.21
CA VAL A 20 -6.71 -6.34 -7.97
C VAL A 20 -5.20 -6.16 -7.94
N GLU A 21 -4.51 -6.37 -9.06
CA GLU A 21 -3.06 -6.13 -9.16
C GLU A 21 -2.70 -4.68 -8.91
N LYS A 22 -3.40 -3.78 -9.59
CA LYS A 22 -3.22 -2.34 -9.38
C LYS A 22 -3.53 -1.92 -7.94
N LEU A 23 -4.52 -2.54 -7.29
CA LEU A 23 -4.82 -2.28 -5.88
C LEU A 23 -3.68 -2.75 -4.98
N ASP A 24 -3.14 -3.95 -5.21
CA ASP A 24 -2.01 -4.48 -4.43
C ASP A 24 -0.79 -3.56 -4.50
N GLU A 25 -0.41 -3.15 -5.71
CA GLU A 25 0.70 -2.22 -5.95
C GLU A 25 0.43 -0.85 -5.31
N TRP A 26 -0.77 -0.32 -5.49
CA TRP A 26 -1.15 0.99 -4.94
C TRP A 26 -1.11 1.00 -3.42
N LEU A 27 -1.65 -0.04 -2.76
CA LEU A 27 -1.61 -0.17 -1.30
C LEU A 27 -0.17 -0.33 -0.79
N ALA A 28 0.67 -1.06 -1.51
CA ALA A 28 2.07 -1.29 -1.12
C ALA A 28 2.91 0.00 -1.11
N LEU A 29 2.53 0.98 -1.93
CA LEU A 29 3.20 2.28 -2.03
C LEU A 29 2.70 3.31 -1.01
N LYS A 30 1.61 3.02 -0.27
CA LYS A 30 1.05 3.98 0.69
C LYS A 30 1.91 4.07 1.97
N PRO A 31 2.22 5.29 2.44
CA PRO A 31 2.78 5.47 3.77
C PRO A 31 1.84 4.89 4.84
N GLN A 32 2.41 4.28 5.87
CA GLN A 32 1.64 3.65 6.95
C GLN A 32 0.68 4.61 7.66
N MET A 33 0.98 5.91 7.70
CA MET A 33 0.08 6.91 8.32
C MET A 33 -1.15 7.25 7.46
N SER A 34 -1.21 6.79 6.21
CA SER A 34 -2.32 7.05 5.28
C SER A 34 -3.26 5.85 5.09
N THR A 35 -2.98 4.72 5.75
CA THR A 35 -3.75 3.48 5.57
C THR A 35 -5.14 3.52 6.20
N ASP A 36 -5.40 4.50 7.04
CA ASP A 36 -6.68 4.64 7.76
C ASP A 36 -7.68 5.52 6.97
N TYR A 37 -7.21 6.22 5.94
CA TYR A 37 -7.97 7.19 5.15
C TYR A 37 -7.86 6.90 3.66
N LEU A 38 -8.09 5.65 3.26
CA LEU A 38 -8.06 5.26 1.86
C LEU A 38 -9.36 5.70 1.17
N ASN A 39 -9.22 6.40 0.03
CA ASN A 39 -10.33 6.81 -0.80
C ASN A 39 -10.32 6.03 -2.14
N PRO A 40 -11.44 5.37 -2.52
CA PRO A 40 -11.55 4.67 -3.80
C PRO A 40 -11.34 5.58 -5.02
N LEU A 41 -11.69 6.86 -4.91
CA LEU A 41 -11.52 7.83 -5.99
C LEU A 41 -10.04 8.18 -6.20
N ASP A 42 -9.26 8.29 -5.12
CA ASP A 42 -7.82 8.49 -5.20
C ASP A 42 -7.14 7.29 -5.87
N PHE A 43 -7.58 6.08 -5.53
CA PHE A 43 -7.12 4.86 -6.19
C PHE A 43 -7.51 4.85 -7.67
N SER A 44 -8.77 5.18 -8.00
CA SER A 44 -9.26 5.27 -9.36
C SER A 44 -8.41 6.20 -10.22
N TYR A 45 -8.12 7.40 -9.70
CA TYR A 45 -7.29 8.40 -10.36
C TYR A 45 -5.84 7.93 -10.51
N GLN A 46 -5.18 7.52 -9.41
CA GLN A 46 -3.76 7.18 -9.40
C GLN A 46 -3.44 5.90 -10.17
N ALA A 47 -4.33 4.90 -10.12
CA ALA A 47 -4.16 3.63 -10.83
C ALA A 47 -4.80 3.62 -12.23
N SER A 48 -5.42 4.73 -12.66
CA SER A 48 -6.17 4.82 -13.93
C SER A 48 -7.16 3.66 -14.10
N ILE A 49 -8.02 3.48 -13.09
CA ILE A 49 -9.13 2.51 -13.10
C ILE A 49 -10.44 3.28 -13.09
N ASN A 50 -11.46 2.77 -13.77
CA ASN A 50 -12.79 3.36 -13.71
C ASN A 50 -13.33 3.45 -12.27
N GLU A 51 -13.90 4.60 -11.90
CA GLU A 51 -14.42 4.88 -10.56
C GLU A 51 -15.40 3.80 -10.06
N LYS A 52 -16.29 3.32 -10.92
CA LYS A 52 -17.27 2.28 -10.55
C LYS A 52 -16.57 0.95 -10.22
N ILE A 53 -15.50 0.62 -10.93
CA ILE A 53 -14.68 -0.58 -10.64
C ILE A 53 -13.97 -0.40 -9.30
N ALA A 54 -13.38 0.78 -9.05
CA ALA A 54 -12.70 1.08 -7.80
C ALA A 54 -13.66 0.99 -6.60
N LEU A 55 -14.83 1.63 -6.68
CA LEU A 55 -15.86 1.57 -5.64
C LEU A 55 -16.33 0.14 -5.37
N ASN A 56 -16.61 -0.63 -6.42
CA ASN A 56 -17.00 -2.03 -6.28
C ASN A 56 -15.89 -2.87 -5.65
N LEU A 57 -14.64 -2.64 -6.04
CA LEU A 57 -13.50 -3.37 -5.49
C LEU A 57 -13.32 -3.09 -3.99
N PHE A 58 -13.39 -1.82 -3.57
CA PHE A 58 -13.33 -1.45 -2.16
C PHE A 58 -14.50 -2.03 -1.35
N SER A 59 -15.72 -2.00 -1.91
CA SER A 59 -16.89 -2.64 -1.29
C SER A 59 -16.69 -4.15 -1.09
N ILE A 60 -16.11 -4.83 -2.07
CA ILE A 60 -15.77 -6.26 -1.99
C ILE A 60 -14.68 -6.50 -0.93
N CYS A 61 -13.67 -5.65 -0.85
CA CYS A 61 -12.61 -5.73 0.15
C CYS A 61 -13.11 -5.58 1.60
N CYS A 62 -14.27 -4.94 1.81
CA CYS A 62 -14.95 -4.85 3.11
C CYS A 62 -15.91 -6.00 3.41
N ASN A 63 -16.20 -6.87 2.45
CA ASN A 63 -17.28 -7.83 2.59
C ASN A 63 -16.83 -9.06 3.39
N GLU A 64 -17.21 -9.11 4.66
CA GLU A 64 -16.96 -10.24 5.56
C GLU A 64 -17.40 -11.59 4.99
N LYS A 65 -18.52 -11.64 4.25
CA LYS A 65 -19.03 -12.91 3.71
C LYS A 65 -18.08 -13.51 2.66
N ILE A 66 -17.36 -12.68 1.92
CA ILE A 66 -16.40 -13.14 0.91
C ILE A 66 -15.18 -13.72 1.61
N PHE A 67 -14.57 -12.97 2.53
CA PHE A 67 -13.35 -13.40 3.23
C PHE A 67 -13.59 -14.57 4.18
N ARG A 68 -14.79 -14.68 4.78
CA ARG A 68 -15.16 -15.81 5.63
C ARG A 68 -15.16 -17.16 4.91
N LYS A 69 -15.40 -17.20 3.59
CA LYS A 69 -15.26 -18.44 2.78
C LYS A 69 -13.84 -19.00 2.80
N TYR A 70 -12.86 -18.14 3.09
CA TYR A 70 -11.45 -18.44 3.09
C TYR A 70 -10.85 -18.35 4.50
N GLU A 71 -11.70 -18.37 5.54
CA GLU A 71 -11.28 -18.25 6.95
C GLU A 71 -10.43 -17.00 7.24
N ALA A 72 -10.67 -15.93 6.46
CA ALA A 72 -9.96 -14.67 6.55
C ALA A 72 -10.89 -13.54 7.03
N THR A 73 -10.28 -12.50 7.61
CA THR A 73 -10.94 -11.21 7.85
C THR A 73 -10.93 -10.36 6.58
N PRO A 74 -11.86 -9.39 6.45
CA PRO A 74 -11.81 -8.38 5.40
C PRO A 74 -10.43 -7.72 5.30
N LEU A 75 -10.08 -7.29 4.09
CA LEU A 75 -8.87 -6.51 3.88
C LEU A 75 -9.05 -5.06 4.34
N LEU A 76 -10.24 -4.51 4.06
CA LEU A 76 -10.58 -3.12 4.38
C LEU A 76 -11.75 -3.05 5.36
N LYS A 77 -11.80 -1.98 6.14
CA LYS A 77 -12.95 -1.61 6.97
C LYS A 77 -13.45 -0.24 6.56
N VAL A 78 -14.76 -0.07 6.42
CA VAL A 78 -15.35 1.25 6.14
C VAL A 78 -15.35 2.12 7.39
N ARG A 79 -15.09 3.43 7.21
CA ARG A 79 -15.16 4.46 8.23
C ARG A 79 -16.11 5.55 7.76
N TYR A 80 -17.11 5.85 8.59
CA TYR A 80 -18.04 6.97 8.40
C TYR A 80 -17.65 8.08 9.37
N ILE A 81 -17.02 9.13 8.86
CA ILE A 81 -16.59 10.27 9.68
C ILE A 81 -17.71 11.31 9.61
N VAL A 82 -18.42 11.45 10.72
CA VAL A 82 -19.51 12.42 10.86
C VAL A 82 -18.94 13.73 11.37
N SER A 83 -19.19 14.81 10.66
CA SER A 83 -18.80 16.17 11.05
C SER A 83 -20.03 17.02 11.40
N CYS A 84 -19.86 17.96 12.31
CA CYS A 84 -20.93 18.89 12.66
C CYS A 84 -21.23 19.85 11.50
N PRO A 85 -22.51 20.04 11.11
CA PRO A 85 -22.88 20.97 10.04
C PRO A 85 -22.64 22.44 10.41
N ASN A 86 -22.57 22.77 11.70
CA ASN A 86 -22.46 24.15 12.18
C ASN A 86 -21.00 24.60 12.34
N CYS A 87 -20.16 23.81 13.03
CA CYS A 87 -18.76 24.17 13.29
C CYS A 87 -17.74 23.43 12.41
N HIS A 88 -18.20 22.49 11.58
CA HIS A 88 -17.39 21.67 10.67
C HIS A 88 -16.31 20.81 11.33
N GLN A 89 -16.33 20.70 12.65
CA GLN A 89 -15.41 19.81 13.37
C GLN A 89 -15.90 18.35 13.26
N PRO A 90 -14.97 17.38 13.19
CA PRO A 90 -15.32 15.97 13.26
C PRO A 90 -15.96 15.68 14.62
N TYR A 91 -17.15 15.10 14.60
CA TYR A 91 -17.86 14.68 15.80
C TYR A 91 -17.39 13.29 16.23
N GLN A 92 -17.56 12.29 15.36
CA GLN A 92 -17.24 10.90 15.66
C GLN A 92 -17.07 10.07 14.38
N THR A 93 -16.27 9.01 14.47
CA THR A 93 -16.20 7.98 13.42
C THR A 93 -17.03 6.75 13.81
N PHE A 94 -17.84 6.27 12.87
CA PHE A 94 -18.62 5.04 12.97
C PHE A 94 -18.13 4.01 11.95
N TYR A 95 -18.42 2.72 12.17
CA TYR A 95 -17.96 1.63 11.28
C TYR A 95 -19.11 0.92 10.56
N SER A 96 -20.35 1.32 10.83
CA SER A 96 -21.55 0.92 10.09
C SER A 96 -22.51 2.10 9.96
N LEU A 97 -23.37 2.08 8.95
CA LEU A 97 -24.39 3.13 8.78
C LEU A 97 -25.44 3.06 9.89
N GLU A 98 -25.67 1.86 10.43
CA GLU A 98 -26.61 1.59 11.50
C GLU A 98 -26.16 2.16 12.85
N GLU A 99 -24.85 2.28 13.07
CA GLU A 99 -24.26 2.90 14.26
C GLU A 99 -24.43 4.43 14.28
N ILE A 100 -24.66 5.06 13.14
CA ILE A 100 -24.80 6.51 13.06
C ILE A 100 -26.10 6.94 13.79
N PRO A 101 -26.02 7.84 14.78
CA PRO A 101 -27.17 8.26 15.57
C PRO A 101 -28.31 8.80 14.69
N ARG A 102 -29.52 8.30 14.97
CA ARG A 102 -30.77 8.79 14.34
C ARG A 102 -31.41 9.93 15.12
N GLU A 103 -30.99 10.10 16.36
CA GLU A 103 -31.46 11.12 17.29
C GLU A 103 -30.63 12.40 17.21
N TYR A 104 -31.11 13.42 17.92
CA TYR A 104 -30.41 14.69 18.02
C TYR A 104 -29.21 14.54 18.94
N ILE A 105 -28.03 14.90 18.46
CA ILE A 105 -26.79 14.87 19.23
C ILE A 105 -26.24 16.28 19.43
N TYR A 106 -25.55 16.51 20.55
CA TYR A 106 -24.83 17.76 20.78
C TYR A 106 -23.40 17.62 20.29
N CYS A 107 -22.92 18.61 19.53
CA CYS A 107 -21.58 18.56 18.97
C CYS A 107 -20.51 18.75 20.05
N ASN A 108 -20.56 19.86 20.77
CA ASN A 108 -19.67 20.28 21.86
C ASN A 108 -20.39 21.41 22.63
N ASP A 109 -19.85 21.84 23.78
CA ASP A 109 -20.52 22.82 24.67
C ASP A 109 -20.84 24.17 24.00
N ASP A 110 -20.05 24.59 23.00
CA ASP A 110 -20.21 25.88 22.31
C ASP A 110 -20.91 25.77 20.93
N CYS A 111 -21.46 24.61 20.59
CA CYS A 111 -22.03 24.35 19.25
C CYS A 111 -23.39 23.66 19.34
N ASP A 112 -24.37 24.17 18.60
CA ASP A 112 -25.69 23.57 18.50
C ASP A 112 -25.61 22.11 18.06
N GLY A 113 -26.52 21.32 18.60
CA GLY A 113 -26.70 19.94 18.18
C GLY A 113 -27.29 19.81 16.78
N PHE A 114 -27.29 18.58 16.28
CA PHE A 114 -27.79 18.27 14.94
C PHE A 114 -28.26 16.82 14.86
N TYR A 115 -28.96 16.50 13.77
CA TYR A 115 -29.32 15.12 13.40
C TYR A 115 -28.36 14.65 12.29
N PRO A 116 -27.43 13.71 12.54
CA PRO A 116 -26.42 13.30 11.55
C PRO A 116 -27.01 12.87 10.22
N LEU A 117 -28.06 12.03 10.25
CA LEU A 117 -28.70 11.50 9.04
C LEU A 117 -29.50 12.54 8.24
N ARG A 118 -29.72 13.75 8.76
CA ARG A 118 -30.29 14.88 8.00
C ARG A 118 -29.22 15.65 7.22
N HIS A 119 -27.94 15.37 7.48
CA HIS A 119 -26.78 16.02 6.85
C HIS A 119 -25.84 14.99 6.22
N PRO A 120 -26.30 14.21 5.22
CA PRO A 120 -25.46 13.21 4.56
C PRO A 120 -24.22 13.82 3.89
N GLU A 121 -24.28 15.09 3.50
CA GLU A 121 -23.13 15.86 2.98
C GLU A 121 -22.01 16.07 4.01
N ARG A 122 -22.27 15.80 5.29
CA ARG A 122 -21.31 15.89 6.40
C ARG A 122 -20.81 14.53 6.87
N ILE A 123 -21.11 13.47 6.12
CA ILE A 123 -20.65 12.10 6.40
C ILE A 123 -19.62 11.73 5.33
N GLU A 124 -18.35 11.76 5.72
CA GLU A 124 -17.25 11.36 4.83
C GLU A 124 -17.02 9.84 4.95
N ILE A 125 -16.79 9.18 3.81
CA ILE A 125 -16.58 7.73 3.75
C ILE A 125 -15.12 7.46 3.37
N TYR A 126 -14.39 6.84 4.28
CA TYR A 126 -13.03 6.35 4.05
C TYR A 126 -12.93 4.86 4.32
N PHE A 127 -11.80 4.29 3.95
CA PHE A 127 -11.48 2.89 4.19
C PHE A 127 -10.17 2.77 4.95
N GLU A 128 -10.16 1.89 5.93
CA GLU A 128 -9.01 1.53 6.75
C GLU A 128 -8.48 0.17 6.30
N LEU A 129 -7.17 0.09 6.07
CA LEU A 129 -6.49 -1.15 5.78
C LEU A 129 -6.20 -1.92 7.08
N LEU A 130 -6.76 -3.12 7.19
CA LEU A 130 -6.66 -3.93 8.42
C LEU A 130 -5.37 -4.77 8.51
N GLU A 131 -4.58 -4.81 7.45
CA GLU A 131 -3.42 -5.69 7.34
C GLU A 131 -2.19 -4.94 6.83
N ARG A 132 -1.00 -5.37 7.26
CA ARG A 132 0.26 -4.80 6.82
C ARG A 132 0.80 -5.58 5.61
N PRO A 133 1.55 -4.93 4.70
CA PRO A 133 2.15 -5.61 3.57
C PRO A 133 3.16 -6.66 4.03
N VAL A 134 3.18 -7.82 3.35
CA VAL A 134 4.17 -8.87 3.58
C VAL A 134 5.38 -8.59 2.70
N ILE A 135 6.47 -8.10 3.30
CA ILE A 135 7.75 -7.92 2.61
C ILE A 135 8.49 -9.27 2.65
N GLN A 136 8.40 -10.03 1.56
CA GLN A 136 9.30 -11.16 1.36
C GLN A 136 10.68 -10.60 1.04
N ALA A 137 11.55 -10.51 2.05
CA ALA A 137 12.95 -10.20 1.82
C ALA A 137 13.57 -11.34 0.99
N LYS A 138 13.61 -11.18 -0.33
CA LYS A 138 14.68 -11.78 -1.11
C LYS A 138 15.92 -10.99 -0.73
N ILE A 139 16.66 -11.47 0.28
CA ILE A 139 18.05 -11.08 0.45
C ILE A 139 18.76 -11.80 -0.70
N PRO A 140 19.18 -11.12 -1.79
CA PRO A 140 20.23 -11.71 -2.60
C PRO A 140 21.45 -11.82 -1.67
N ASP A 141 21.98 -13.02 -1.48
CA ASP A 141 23.26 -13.22 -0.83
C ASP A 141 24.33 -12.50 -1.66
N ILE A 142 24.56 -11.23 -1.34
CA ILE A 142 25.63 -10.41 -1.93
C ILE A 142 27.01 -10.94 -1.52
N PHE A 143 27.07 -11.90 -0.59
CA PHE A 143 28.29 -12.49 -0.05
C PHE A 143 28.68 -13.85 -0.64
N ASP A 144 27.97 -14.40 -1.62
CA ASP A 144 28.46 -15.55 -2.41
C ASP A 144 29.37 -15.08 -3.56
N ILE A 145 30.42 -14.34 -3.21
CA ILE A 145 31.58 -14.20 -4.10
C ILE A 145 32.47 -15.40 -3.79
N PRO A 146 32.61 -16.39 -4.69
CA PRO A 146 33.59 -17.45 -4.50
C PRO A 146 34.97 -16.80 -4.40
N SER A 147 35.59 -16.92 -3.22
CA SER A 147 36.97 -16.49 -2.98
C SER A 147 37.91 -17.41 -3.75
N THR A 148 38.09 -17.15 -5.03
CA THR A 148 39.20 -17.70 -5.83
C THR A 148 40.33 -16.70 -5.86
N VAL A 149 40.97 -16.50 -4.70
CA VAL A 149 42.31 -15.92 -4.67
C VAL A 149 43.28 -17.04 -5.00
N PRO A 150 43.99 -17.02 -6.15
CA PRO A 150 45.04 -18.00 -6.40
C PRO A 150 46.21 -17.74 -5.43
N PRO A 151 46.87 -18.79 -4.92
CA PRO A 151 48.02 -18.61 -4.04
C PRO A 151 49.16 -17.95 -4.82
N LEU A 152 49.69 -16.83 -4.31
CA LEU A 152 50.98 -16.30 -4.74
C LEU A 152 52.07 -17.30 -4.35
N THR A 153 52.50 -18.13 -5.29
CA THR A 153 53.78 -18.81 -5.20
C THR A 153 54.87 -17.79 -5.50
N ALA A 154 55.61 -17.44 -4.46
CA ALA A 154 56.87 -16.72 -4.59
C ALA A 154 57.91 -17.66 -5.21
N ASP A 155 58.28 -17.41 -6.46
CA ASP A 155 59.56 -17.86 -7.01
C ASP A 155 60.32 -16.64 -7.53
N VAL A 156 61.27 -16.21 -6.71
CA VAL A 156 62.32 -15.26 -7.08
C VAL A 156 63.57 -16.09 -7.34
N ALA A 157 63.92 -16.30 -8.61
CA ALA A 157 65.30 -16.46 -9.09
C ALA A 157 65.30 -16.85 -10.58
N GLY A 158 65.85 -15.99 -11.44
CA GLY A 158 66.21 -16.44 -12.78
C GLY A 158 66.40 -15.36 -13.83
N LEU A 159 67.61 -14.82 -13.87
CA LEU A 159 68.31 -14.33 -15.08
C LEU A 159 67.94 -12.95 -15.64
N MET A 160 68.75 -11.98 -15.21
CA MET A 160 69.31 -10.93 -16.07
C MET A 160 69.69 -11.50 -17.44
N GLU A 161 69.40 -10.77 -18.54
CA GLU A 161 70.41 -10.45 -19.57
C GLU A 161 69.85 -9.56 -20.73
N TYR A 162 70.62 -8.51 -21.06
CA TYR A 162 70.58 -7.60 -22.24
C TYR A 162 69.33 -6.71 -22.42
N GLY A 163 69.37 -5.39 -22.60
CA GLY A 163 70.44 -4.53 -23.13
C GLY A 163 69.96 -3.83 -24.40
N LEU A 164 69.93 -2.48 -24.37
CA LEU A 164 69.91 -1.53 -25.50
C LEU A 164 68.58 -1.00 -26.09
N TRP A 165 68.70 0.28 -26.48
CA TRP A 165 67.83 1.18 -27.26
C TRP A 165 66.69 1.83 -26.46
N GLY A 166 66.63 3.14 -26.23
CA GLY A 166 67.25 4.27 -26.92
C GLY A 166 66.21 4.98 -27.80
N ASP A 167 65.75 6.13 -27.32
CA ASP A 167 65.14 7.25 -28.04
C ASP A 167 63.73 7.19 -28.67
N LEU A 168 63.15 8.40 -28.72
CA LEU A 168 61.92 8.92 -29.36
C LEU A 168 60.74 9.08 -28.38
N ILE A 169 60.51 10.23 -27.72
CA ILE A 169 60.33 11.62 -28.19
C ILE A 169 59.26 11.75 -29.30
N GLN A 170 58.21 12.51 -28.91
CA GLN A 170 57.29 13.36 -29.69
C GLN A 170 56.03 12.78 -30.37
N ASP A 171 54.90 13.25 -29.85
CA ASP A 171 53.78 13.91 -30.54
C ASP A 171 53.21 13.30 -31.82
N VAL A 172 51.95 12.84 -31.72
CA VAL A 172 50.81 13.26 -32.57
C VAL A 172 49.56 13.38 -31.70
#